data_AF-A0A3D5NV19-F1
#
_entry.id   AF-A0A3D5NV19-F1
#
_cell.length_a   1.000
_cell.length_b   1.000
_cell.length_c   1.000
_cell.angle_alpha   90.00
_cell.angle_beta   90.00
_cell.angle_gamma   90.00
#
_symmetry.space_group_name_H-M   'P 1'
#
loop_
_entity.id
_entity.type
_entity.pdbx_description
1 polymer ?
#
loop_
_entity_poly.entity_id
_entity_poly.type
_entity_poly.pdbx_seq_one_letter_code
_entity_poly.pdbx_strand_id
1 'polypeptide(L)'
;MGSSPLEKAGEFPFTSGIYTEMYRERLWTMRQYAGFSSAEDSNARYRYLLGNGQTGLSVAFDLPTQMGYDSDHELAEGEVGRVGVPINSLADMEILLDRIPLDKVSTSMTINSTAAILLALYVAVAEKQGVPLETLSGTIQ
;
A
#
# COMPACT_ATOMS: atom_id res chain seq x y z
N MET A 1 0.95 -48.20 5.69
CA MET A 1 0.51 -46.83 5.35
C MET A 1 1.70 -46.11 4.78
N GLY A 2 1.77 -45.97 3.45
CA GLY A 2 2.89 -45.28 2.80
C GLY A 2 2.74 -43.78 2.99
N SER A 3 3.71 -43.13 3.63
CA SER A 3 3.79 -41.67 3.62
C SER A 3 4.02 -41.22 2.19
N SER A 4 3.11 -40.40 1.66
CA SER A 4 3.38 -39.62 0.44
C SER A 4 4.74 -38.94 0.57
N PRO A 5 5.57 -38.88 -0.49
CA PRO A 5 6.78 -38.09 -0.46
C PRO A 5 6.42 -36.68 0.03
N LEU A 6 7.15 -36.19 1.03
CA LEU A 6 6.98 -34.81 1.52
C LEU A 6 7.25 -33.87 0.34
N GLU A 7 6.24 -33.11 -0.07
CA GLU A 7 6.33 -32.13 -1.15
C GLU A 7 7.35 -31.04 -0.78
N LYS A 8 8.22 -30.68 -1.72
CA LYS A 8 9.27 -29.68 -1.51
C LYS A 8 8.76 -28.26 -1.74
N ALA A 9 9.26 -27.30 -0.97
CA ALA A 9 8.97 -25.88 -1.20
C ALA A 9 9.63 -25.41 -2.51
N GLY A 10 8.97 -24.49 -3.23
CA GLY A 10 9.41 -24.00 -4.53
C GLY A 10 9.17 -24.93 -5.71
N GLU A 11 8.54 -26.10 -5.49
CA GLU A 11 8.16 -27.05 -6.53
C GLU A 11 6.63 -27.17 -6.60
N PHE A 12 6.06 -27.27 -7.82
CA PHE A 12 4.62 -27.51 -8.00
C PHE A 12 4.20 -28.80 -7.25
N PRO A 13 3.08 -28.81 -6.49
CA PRO A 13 1.98 -27.82 -6.47
C PRO A 13 2.15 -26.68 -5.45
N PHE A 14 3.34 -26.49 -4.89
CA PHE A 14 3.70 -25.42 -3.94
C PHE A 14 3.00 -25.50 -2.58
N THR A 15 2.46 -26.66 -2.19
CA THR A 15 1.80 -26.86 -0.89
C THR A 15 2.71 -26.50 0.29
N SER A 16 4.02 -26.75 0.15
CA SER A 16 5.04 -26.44 1.16
C SER A 16 5.63 -25.02 1.05
N GLY A 17 5.12 -24.18 0.15
CA GLY A 17 5.58 -22.82 -0.08
C GLY A 17 6.05 -22.55 -1.51
N ILE A 18 5.95 -21.29 -1.94
CA ILE A 18 6.26 -20.85 -3.33
C ILE A 18 7.76 -20.60 -3.58
N TYR A 19 8.57 -20.49 -2.53
CA TYR A 19 10.01 -20.27 -2.63
C TYR A 19 10.77 -21.43 -2.00
N THR A 20 11.95 -21.78 -2.51
CA THR A 20 12.73 -22.93 -2.02
C THR A 20 13.18 -22.77 -0.56
N GLU A 21 13.72 -21.60 -0.21
CA GLU A 21 14.25 -21.35 1.15
C GLU A 21 13.26 -20.62 2.07
N MET A 22 12.14 -20.12 1.53
CA MET A 22 11.09 -19.40 2.27
C MET A 22 11.68 -18.39 3.27
N TYR A 23 11.29 -18.50 4.54
CA TYR A 23 11.69 -17.60 5.62
C TYR A 23 13.11 -17.81 6.13
N ARG A 24 13.84 -18.84 5.65
CA ARG A 24 15.27 -19.01 5.93
C ARG A 24 16.12 -18.01 5.16
N GLU A 25 15.63 -17.59 3.99
CA GLU A 25 16.26 -16.56 3.15
C GLU A 25 15.63 -15.18 3.37
N ARG A 26 14.29 -15.08 3.32
CA ARG A 26 13.57 -13.81 3.44
C ARG A 26 12.29 -13.95 4.25
N LEU A 27 12.19 -13.19 5.34
CA LEU A 27 10.96 -13.12 6.15
C LEU A 27 9.78 -12.56 5.33
N TRP A 28 8.56 -12.83 5.80
CA TRP A 28 7.38 -12.18 5.24
C TRP A 28 7.46 -10.66 5.42
N THR A 29 6.78 -9.91 4.54
CA THR A 29 6.71 -8.46 4.69
C THR A 29 5.82 -8.11 5.87
N MET A 30 6.36 -7.39 6.86
CA MET A 30 5.53 -6.79 7.90
C MET A 30 4.89 -5.53 7.32
N ARG A 31 3.57 -5.59 7.10
CA ARG A 31 2.80 -4.53 6.44
C ARG A 31 1.54 -4.23 7.23
N GLN A 32 1.58 -3.17 8.04
CA GLN A 32 0.41 -2.69 8.76
C GLN A 32 -0.47 -1.85 7.84
N TYR A 33 -1.77 -2.12 7.92
CA TYR A 33 -2.80 -1.30 7.31
C TYR A 33 -2.99 -0.03 8.13
N ALA A 34 -2.81 1.12 7.50
CA ALA A 34 -2.86 2.41 8.16
C ALA A 34 -3.35 3.52 7.20
N GLY A 35 -4.08 4.46 7.77
CA GLY A 35 -4.65 5.63 7.09
C GLY A 35 -5.84 6.07 7.91
N PHE A 36 -5.82 7.30 8.41
CA PHE A 36 -6.94 7.89 9.15
C PHE A 36 -6.78 9.40 9.20
N SER A 37 -7.90 10.12 9.33
CA SER A 37 -7.93 11.58 9.43
C SER A 37 -7.38 12.28 8.19
N SER A 38 -6.20 12.88 8.23
CA SER A 38 -5.63 13.68 7.15
C SER A 38 -4.49 12.96 6.42
N ALA A 39 -4.07 13.50 5.27
CA ALA A 39 -2.88 13.03 4.56
C ALA A 39 -1.61 13.25 5.39
N GLU A 40 -1.52 14.37 6.11
CA GLU A 40 -0.42 14.73 7.00
C GLU A 40 -0.30 13.75 8.17
N ASP A 41 -1.41 13.45 8.84
CA ASP A 41 -1.44 12.52 9.98
C ASP A 41 -1.11 11.09 9.54
N SER A 42 -1.66 10.68 8.41
CA SER A 42 -1.39 9.37 7.80
C SER A 42 0.09 9.25 7.40
N ASN A 43 0.67 10.29 6.79
CA ASN A 43 2.09 10.34 6.45
C ASN A 43 2.99 10.29 7.71
N ALA A 44 2.65 11.07 8.75
CA ALA A 44 3.36 11.02 10.02
C ALA A 44 3.34 9.61 10.62
N ARG A 45 2.19 8.92 10.55
CA ARG A 45 2.05 7.53 10.96
C ARG A 45 2.90 6.59 10.10
N TYR A 46 2.95 6.76 8.79
CA TYR A 46 3.79 5.95 7.90
C TYR A 46 5.27 6.08 8.23
N ARG A 47 5.77 7.30 8.41
CA ARG A 47 7.16 7.53 8.81
C ARG A 47 7.47 6.93 10.17
N TYR A 48 6.55 7.03 11.13
CA TYR A 48 6.69 6.38 12.42
C TYR A 48 6.83 4.85 12.27
N LEU A 49 5.95 4.23 11.47
CA LEU A 49 5.97 2.78 11.24
C LEU A 49 7.26 2.32 10.55
N LEU A 50 7.68 3.01 9.49
CA LEU A 50 8.94 2.72 8.79
C LEU A 50 10.15 2.90 9.72
N GLY A 51 10.16 3.96 10.53
CA GLY A 51 11.21 4.20 11.53
C GLY A 51 11.30 3.12 12.62
N ASN A 52 10.22 2.35 12.83
CA ASN A 52 10.16 1.23 13.77
C ASN A 52 10.31 -0.15 13.09
N GLY A 53 10.89 -0.19 11.88
CA GLY A 53 11.27 -1.44 11.21
C GLY A 53 10.19 -2.06 10.33
N GLN A 54 9.09 -1.35 10.05
CA GLN A 54 8.14 -1.80 9.04
C GLN A 54 8.78 -1.73 7.64
N THR A 55 8.58 -2.77 6.84
CA THR A 55 9.24 -2.92 5.53
C THR A 55 8.32 -2.68 4.33
N GLY A 56 7.04 -2.39 4.58
CA GLY A 56 6.09 -1.97 3.54
C GLY A 56 4.91 -1.22 4.12
N LEU A 57 4.27 -0.36 3.33
CA LEU A 57 3.09 0.41 3.73
C LEU A 57 1.81 -0.23 3.17
N SER A 58 0.70 -0.13 3.89
CA SER A 58 -0.63 -0.43 3.33
C SER A 58 -1.58 0.73 3.63
N VAL A 59 -2.04 1.38 2.58
CA VAL A 59 -2.81 2.63 2.62
C VAL A 59 -4.30 2.31 2.69
N ALA A 60 -4.96 2.85 3.72
CA ALA A 60 -6.41 2.85 3.88
C ALA A 60 -6.99 4.17 3.41
N PHE A 61 -7.88 4.15 2.42
CA PHE A 61 -8.58 5.35 1.93
C PHE A 61 -9.93 5.51 2.60
N ASP A 62 -10.42 6.74 2.73
CA ASP A 62 -11.75 6.98 3.26
C ASP A 62 -12.86 6.54 2.28
N LEU A 63 -14.10 6.52 2.74
CA LEU A 63 -15.23 6.05 1.93
C LEU A 63 -15.45 6.94 0.68
N PRO A 64 -15.45 8.28 0.75
CA PRO A 64 -15.55 9.14 -0.43
C PRO A 64 -14.51 8.81 -1.52
N THR A 65 -13.23 8.69 -1.16
CA THR A 65 -12.15 8.35 -2.10
C THR A 65 -12.37 6.99 -2.75
N GLN A 66 -12.85 6.00 -1.97
CA GLN A 66 -13.19 4.66 -2.48
C GLN A 66 -14.37 4.67 -3.46
N MET A 67 -15.32 5.58 -3.24
CA MET A 67 -16.53 5.72 -4.05
C MET A 67 -16.38 6.69 -5.24
N GLY A 68 -15.27 7.43 -5.31
CA GLY A 68 -14.99 8.40 -6.38
C GLY A 68 -15.65 9.75 -6.19
N TYR A 69 -15.87 10.16 -4.93
CA TYR A 69 -16.33 11.49 -4.59
C TYR A 69 -15.20 12.34 -4.02
N ASP A 70 -15.14 13.60 -4.44
CA ASP A 70 -14.35 14.62 -3.77
C ASP A 70 -14.95 14.92 -2.39
N SER A 71 -14.11 15.43 -1.48
CA SER A 71 -14.46 15.66 -0.08
C SER A 71 -15.55 16.73 0.11
N ASP A 72 -15.79 17.58 -0.88
CA ASP A 72 -16.84 18.61 -0.87
C ASP A 72 -18.15 18.15 -1.52
N HIS A 73 -18.20 16.92 -2.03
CA HIS A 73 -19.42 16.33 -2.58
C HIS A 73 -20.47 16.08 -1.48
N GLU A 74 -21.75 16.35 -1.77
CA GLU A 74 -22.84 16.21 -0.77
C GLU A 74 -22.89 14.80 -0.13
N LEU A 75 -22.65 13.75 -0.92
CA LEU A 75 -22.62 12.36 -0.43
C LEU A 75 -21.36 11.99 0.39
N ALA A 76 -20.35 12.86 0.44
CA ALA A 76 -19.14 12.65 1.24
C ALA A 76 -19.29 13.16 2.68
N GLU A 77 -20.32 13.97 2.96
CA GLU A 77 -20.52 14.61 4.26
C GLU A 77 -20.52 13.58 5.40
N GLY A 78 -19.68 13.83 6.41
CA GLY A 78 -19.55 12.98 7.60
C GLY A 78 -18.66 11.74 7.44
N GLU A 79 -18.20 11.42 6.22
CA GLU A 79 -17.36 10.25 5.95
C GLU A 79 -15.92 10.61 5.55
N VAL A 80 -15.65 11.89 5.24
CA VAL A 80 -14.31 12.41 4.93
C VAL A 80 -13.34 12.12 6.07
N GLY A 81 -12.26 11.39 5.77
CA GLY A 81 -11.20 11.05 6.73
C GLY A 81 -11.60 10.12 7.88
N ARG A 82 -12.83 9.60 7.90
CA ARG A 82 -13.39 8.84 9.03
C ARG A 82 -12.78 7.45 9.19
N VAL A 83 -12.63 6.74 8.07
CA VAL A 83 -12.18 5.33 8.03
C VAL A 83 -10.87 5.14 7.25
N GLY A 84 -10.27 6.23 6.79
CA GLY A 84 -9.07 6.21 5.96
C GLY A 84 -8.61 7.64 5.65
N VAL A 85 -7.61 7.77 4.79
CA VAL A 85 -7.13 9.06 4.30
C VAL A 85 -8.01 9.56 3.13
N PRO A 86 -8.44 10.83 3.12
CA PRO A 86 -9.07 11.46 1.96
C PRO A 86 -8.03 11.81 0.90
N ILE A 87 -8.29 11.47 -0.36
CA ILE A 87 -7.47 11.87 -1.51
C ILE A 87 -8.37 12.42 -2.59
N ASN A 88 -8.30 13.73 -2.82
CA ASN A 88 -9.08 14.43 -3.84
C ASN A 88 -8.22 14.74 -5.08
N SER A 89 -6.90 14.86 -4.88
CA SER A 89 -5.99 15.37 -5.89
C SER A 89 -4.58 14.81 -5.76
N LEU A 90 -3.74 15.14 -6.74
CA LEU A 90 -2.31 14.87 -6.66
C LEU A 90 -1.65 15.53 -5.43
N ALA A 91 -2.11 16.73 -5.04
CA ALA A 91 -1.54 17.43 -3.88
C ALA A 91 -1.70 16.63 -2.59
N ASP A 92 -2.84 15.97 -2.40
CA ASP A 92 -3.08 15.13 -1.22
C ASP A 92 -2.17 13.89 -1.23
N MET A 93 -1.97 13.28 -2.40
CA MET A 93 -1.05 12.14 -2.55
C MET A 93 0.40 12.54 -2.32
N GLU A 94 0.80 13.75 -2.74
CA GLU A 94 2.13 14.32 -2.47
C GLU A 94 2.38 14.48 -0.98
N ILE A 95 1.39 14.98 -0.24
CA ILE A 95 1.44 15.10 1.22
C ILE A 95 1.51 13.71 1.86
N LEU A 96 0.65 12.78 1.42
CA LEU A 96 0.57 11.42 1.97
C LEU A 96 1.90 10.67 1.85
N LEU A 97 2.63 10.88 0.75
CA LEU A 97 3.89 10.18 0.44
C LEU A 97 5.14 11.05 0.67
N ASP A 98 4.99 12.22 1.28
CA ASP A 98 6.10 13.12 1.55
C ASP A 98 7.19 12.42 2.37
N ARG A 99 8.43 12.50 1.88
CA ARG A 99 9.63 11.89 2.47
C ARG A 99 9.57 10.36 2.64
N ILE A 100 8.70 9.66 1.91
CA ILE A 100 8.70 8.20 1.83
C ILE A 100 9.55 7.79 0.62
N PRO A 101 10.62 7.00 0.78
CA PRO A 101 11.45 6.55 -0.35
C PRO A 101 10.75 5.43 -1.12
N LEU A 102 9.98 5.78 -2.16
CA LEU A 102 9.14 4.85 -2.93
C LEU A 102 9.93 3.79 -3.72
N ASP A 103 11.22 4.01 -3.96
CA ASP A 103 12.16 3.06 -4.55
C ASP A 103 12.60 1.94 -3.58
N LYS A 104 12.38 2.13 -2.28
CA LYS A 104 12.87 1.22 -1.21
C LYS A 104 11.75 0.62 -0.38
N VAL A 105 10.56 1.22 -0.41
CA VAL A 105 9.41 0.81 0.38
C VAL A 105 8.36 0.27 -0.56
N SER A 106 7.95 -0.98 -0.35
CA SER A 106 6.81 -1.50 -1.09
C SER A 106 5.52 -0.88 -0.55
N THR A 107 4.64 -0.37 -1.42
CA THR A 107 3.37 0.25 -1.02
C THR A 107 2.18 -0.54 -1.55
N SER A 108 1.24 -0.87 -0.66
CA SER A 108 -0.05 -1.46 -1.02
C SER A 108 -1.13 -0.42 -0.84
N MET A 109 -2.06 -0.34 -1.79
CA MET A 109 -3.22 0.54 -1.76
C MET A 109 -4.48 -0.32 -1.77
N THR A 110 -5.24 -0.31 -0.68
CA THR A 110 -6.52 -1.03 -0.59
C THR A 110 -7.60 -0.15 -1.21
N ILE A 111 -7.72 -0.23 -2.53
CA ILE A 111 -8.61 0.59 -3.34
C ILE A 111 -9.13 -0.24 -4.50
N ASN A 112 -10.39 -0.04 -4.90
CA ASN A 112 -11.05 -0.87 -5.91
C ASN A 112 -11.57 0.00 -7.08
N SER A 113 -12.79 0.54 -6.94
CA SER A 113 -13.50 1.27 -8.01
C SER A 113 -12.68 2.42 -8.61
N THR A 114 -11.91 3.13 -7.79
CA THR A 114 -11.07 4.27 -8.18
C THR A 114 -9.60 3.92 -8.35
N ALA A 115 -9.23 2.63 -8.34
CA ALA A 115 -7.84 2.18 -8.29
C ALA A 115 -6.97 2.76 -9.42
N ALA A 116 -7.49 2.86 -10.64
CA ALA A 116 -6.76 3.44 -11.77
C ALA A 116 -6.36 4.91 -11.52
N ILE A 117 -7.24 5.69 -10.88
CA ILE A 117 -6.99 7.09 -10.55
C ILE A 117 -5.91 7.18 -9.47
N LEU A 118 -6.06 6.43 -8.38
CA LEU A 118 -5.09 6.45 -7.27
C LEU A 118 -3.72 5.90 -7.69
N LEU A 119 -3.67 4.91 -8.59
CA LEU A 119 -2.42 4.44 -9.19
C LEU A 119 -1.76 5.54 -10.02
N ALA A 120 -2.53 6.28 -10.83
CA ALA A 120 -1.99 7.39 -11.61
C ALA A 120 -1.41 8.49 -10.71
N LEU A 121 -2.10 8.85 -9.62
CA LEU A 121 -1.58 9.80 -8.64
C LEU A 121 -0.30 9.29 -7.97
N TYR A 122 -0.27 8.03 -7.55
CA TYR A 122 0.91 7.40 -6.95
C TYR A 122 2.13 7.43 -7.89
N VAL A 123 1.91 7.08 -9.17
CA VAL A 123 2.94 7.12 -10.21
C VAL A 123 3.44 8.55 -10.44
N ALA A 124 2.54 9.53 -10.52
CA ALA A 124 2.93 10.93 -10.68
C ALA A 124 3.77 11.44 -9.50
N VAL A 125 3.48 11.03 -8.27
CA VAL A 125 4.32 11.36 -7.11
C VAL A 125 5.70 10.70 -7.22
N ALA A 126 5.76 9.43 -7.63
CA ALA A 126 7.05 8.75 -7.85
C ALA A 126 7.90 9.47 -8.90
N GLU A 127 7.32 9.89 -10.03
CA GLU A 127 8.01 10.68 -11.05
C GLU A 127 8.51 12.02 -10.49
N LYS A 128 7.70 12.74 -9.70
CA LYS A 128 8.13 13.99 -9.04
C LYS A 128 9.26 13.78 -8.03
N GLN A 129 9.34 12.60 -7.39
CA GLN A 129 10.45 12.22 -6.51
C GLN A 129 11.68 11.72 -7.28
N GLY A 130 11.61 11.59 -8.60
CA GLY A 130 12.70 11.07 -9.45
C GLY A 130 12.88 9.56 -9.34
N VAL A 131 11.85 8.82 -8.95
CA VAL A 131 11.86 7.35 -8.81
C VAL A 131 11.48 6.71 -10.15
N PRO A 132 12.36 5.88 -10.77
CA PRO A 132 12.03 5.17 -11.99
C PRO A 132 10.89 4.17 -11.76
N LEU A 133 9.92 4.12 -12.68
CA LEU A 133 8.69 3.34 -12.52
C LEU A 133 8.95 1.84 -12.33
N GLU A 134 9.98 1.31 -12.98
CA GLU A 134 10.41 -0.09 -12.88
C GLU A 134 10.92 -0.49 -11.50
N THR A 135 11.25 0.49 -10.64
CA THR A 135 11.69 0.25 -9.26
C THR A 135 10.53 0.26 -8.27
N LEU A 136 9.35 0.71 -8.69
CA LEU A 136 8.17 0.73 -7.83
C LEU A 136 7.71 -0.69 -7.53
N SER A 137 7.62 -1.00 -6.24
CA SER A 137 7.09 -2.27 -5.76
C SER A 137 5.80 -2.04 -5.01
N GLY A 138 4.73 -2.75 -5.36
CA GLY A 138 3.46 -2.53 -4.69
C GLY A 138 2.34 -3.41 -5.16
N THR A 139 1.14 -3.09 -4.67
CA THR A 139 -0.10 -3.77 -5.02
C THR A 139 -1.24 -2.77 -4.95
N ILE A 140 -2.10 -2.77 -5.97
CA ILE A 140 -3.44 -2.19 -5.90
C ILE A 140 -4.44 -3.35 -5.82
N GLN A 141 -5.50 -3.20 -5.03
CA GLN A 141 -6.54 -4.24 -4.89
C GLN A 141 -7.44 -4.31 -6.12
#